data_AF-A0A847AR63-F1
#
_entry.id   AF-A0A847AR63-F1
#
_cell.length_a   1.000
_cell.length_b   1.000
_cell.length_c   1.000
_cell.angle_alpha   90.00
_cell.angle_beta   90.00
_cell.angle_gamma   90.00
#
_symmetry.space_group_name_H-M   'P 1'
#
loop_
_entity.id
_entity.type
_entity.pdbx_description
1 polymer ?
#
loop_
_entity_poly.entity_id
_entity_poly.type
_entity_poly.pdbx_seq_one_letter_code
_entity_poly.pdbx_strand_id
1 'polypeptide(L)'
;MKNKKVPDWTKLDNAAKIFPANSKNSDTKVFRFSCELFDTIDQFVLQQALDITVEAFPLYKSIIKSGLFWYYFEKSHFKALVTEENIPPCTTLYDKNNKTLLFRVMHYRKRISFEVYH
;
A
#
# COMPACT_ATOMS: atom_id res chain seq x y z
N MET A 1 4.95 -31.25 13.04
CA MET A 1 4.84 -30.70 11.66
C MET A 1 4.17 -29.34 11.75
N LYS A 2 4.83 -28.25 11.32
CA LYS A 2 4.21 -26.91 11.33
C LYS A 2 3.09 -26.90 10.31
N ASN A 3 1.84 -26.71 10.75
CA ASN A 3 0.71 -26.42 9.86
C ASN A 3 1.06 -25.18 9.03
N LYS A 4 1.54 -25.36 7.81
CA LYS A 4 1.64 -24.29 6.82
C LYS A 4 0.21 -23.89 6.50
N LYS A 5 -0.30 -22.83 7.14
CA LYS A 5 -1.52 -22.17 6.70
C LYS A 5 -1.34 -21.83 5.22
N VAL A 6 -2.24 -22.31 4.37
CA VAL A 6 -2.29 -21.90 2.98
C VAL A 6 -2.48 -20.38 2.98
N PRO A 7 -1.61 -19.61 2.31
CA PRO A 7 -1.77 -18.16 2.25
C PRO A 7 -3.13 -17.83 1.64
N ASP A 8 -3.86 -16.92 2.28
CA ASP A 8 -5.10 -16.39 1.72
C ASP A 8 -4.74 -15.52 0.51
N TRP A 9 -5.02 -16.03 -0.69
CA TRP A 9 -4.69 -15.39 -1.95
C TRP A 9 -5.94 -15.16 -2.79
N THR A 10 -5.96 -14.02 -3.48
CA THR A 10 -7.04 -13.66 -4.39
C THR A 10 -6.45 -13.32 -5.75
N LYS A 11 -7.11 -13.78 -6.81
CA LYS A 11 -6.70 -13.53 -8.18
C LYS A 11 -6.79 -12.02 -8.49
N LEU A 12 -5.77 -11.45 -9.14
CA LEU A 12 -5.89 -10.12 -9.74
C LEU A 12 -6.85 -10.19 -10.93
N ASP A 13 -7.70 -9.19 -11.06
CA ASP A 13 -8.48 -9.02 -12.27
C ASP A 13 -7.57 -8.85 -13.49
N ASN A 14 -8.13 -8.99 -14.69
CA ASN A 14 -7.33 -9.00 -15.90
C ASN A 14 -6.70 -7.64 -16.22
N ALA A 15 -7.34 -6.52 -15.85
CA ALA A 15 -6.79 -5.19 -16.07
C ALA A 15 -5.63 -4.92 -15.11
N ALA A 16 -5.78 -5.29 -13.83
CA ALA A 16 -4.77 -5.10 -12.81
C ALA A 16 -3.44 -5.83 -13.09
N LYS A 17 -3.44 -6.92 -13.88
CA LYS A 17 -2.21 -7.63 -14.26
C LYS A 17 -1.22 -6.80 -15.07
N ILE A 18 -1.68 -5.75 -15.75
CA ILE A 18 -0.83 -4.92 -16.63
C ILE A 18 0.15 -4.08 -15.79
N PHE A 19 -0.26 -3.58 -14.62
CA PHE A 19 0.58 -2.67 -13.82
C PHE A 19 1.84 -3.35 -13.29
N PRO A 20 1.79 -4.50 -12.58
CA PRO A 20 2.98 -5.15 -12.04
C PRO A 20 3.97 -5.60 -13.10
N ALA A 21 3.47 -5.93 -14.30
CA ALA A 21 4.29 -6.30 -15.43
C ALA A 21 5.06 -5.11 -16.03
N ASN A 22 4.49 -3.91 -15.98
CA ASN A 22 5.01 -2.72 -16.67
C ASN A 22 5.53 -1.61 -15.72
N SER A 23 5.47 -1.79 -14.41
CA SER A 23 6.02 -0.84 -13.44
C SER A 23 7.54 -0.74 -13.52
N LYS A 24 8.03 0.51 -13.50
CA LYS A 24 9.45 0.87 -13.49
C LYS A 24 9.64 2.06 -12.54
N ASN A 25 10.87 2.35 -12.13
CA ASN A 25 11.12 3.50 -11.25
C ASN A 25 10.77 4.85 -11.90
N SER A 26 10.81 4.94 -13.23
CA SER A 26 10.38 6.13 -13.98
C SER A 26 8.86 6.23 -14.17
N ASP A 27 8.12 5.14 -13.91
CA ASP A 27 6.68 5.02 -14.11
C ASP A 27 6.12 4.08 -13.03
N THR A 28 6.01 4.64 -11.83
CA THR A 28 5.80 3.89 -10.59
C THR A 28 4.39 3.32 -10.47
N LYS A 29 3.44 3.82 -11.28
CA LYS A 29 1.99 3.54 -11.17
C LYS A 29 1.40 3.89 -9.80
N VAL A 30 2.08 4.77 -9.06
CA VAL A 30 1.61 5.32 -7.80
C VAL A 30 0.88 6.63 -8.08
N PHE A 31 -0.31 6.77 -7.52
CA PHE A 31 -1.05 8.02 -7.52
C PHE A 31 -1.27 8.48 -6.09
N ARG A 32 -1.46 9.80 -5.94
CA ARG A 32 -1.59 10.47 -4.65
C ARG A 32 -2.94 11.15 -4.53
N PHE A 33 -3.57 10.98 -3.38
CA PHE A 33 -4.59 11.89 -2.88
C PHE A 33 -4.03 12.68 -1.71
N SER A 34 -4.45 13.93 -1.59
CA SER A 34 -4.08 14.76 -0.43
C SER A 34 -5.27 15.57 0.05
N CYS A 35 -5.38 15.74 1.35
CA CYS A 35 -6.29 16.68 1.97
C CYS A 35 -5.55 17.50 3.03
N GLU A 36 -6.01 18.73 3.24
CA GLU A 36 -5.53 19.58 4.33
C GLU A 36 -6.60 19.74 5.40
N LEU A 37 -6.16 19.69 6.66
CA LEU A 37 -6.98 19.94 7.83
C LEU A 37 -6.83 21.40 8.28
N PHE A 38 -7.74 21.86 9.16
CA PHE A 38 -7.63 23.18 9.75
C PHE A 38 -6.46 23.32 10.73
N ASP A 39 -6.16 22.24 11.46
CA ASP A 39 -5.12 22.17 12.48
C ASP A 39 -3.96 21.26 12.05
N THR A 40 -2.83 21.39 12.75
CA THR A 40 -1.67 20.52 12.56
C THR A 40 -2.02 19.09 12.92
N ILE A 41 -1.56 18.15 12.11
CA ILE A 41 -1.81 16.73 12.28
C ILE A 41 -1.05 16.21 13.49
N ASP A 42 -1.78 15.50 14.35
CA ASP A 42 -1.21 14.61 15.34
C ASP A 42 -1.03 13.21 14.71
N GLN A 43 0.21 12.73 14.64
CA GLN A 43 0.54 11.44 14.02
C GLN A 43 -0.10 10.26 14.76
N PHE A 44 -0.24 10.31 16.08
CA PHE A 44 -0.83 9.24 16.87
C PHE A 44 -2.34 9.14 16.64
N VAL A 45 -3.03 10.28 16.53
CA VAL A 45 -4.45 10.31 16.18
C VAL A 45 -4.66 9.80 14.75
N LEU A 46 -3.82 10.23 13.80
CA LEU A 46 -3.89 9.76 12.42
C LEU A 46 -3.59 8.24 12.31
N GLN A 47 -2.66 7.72 13.12
CA GLN A 47 -2.38 6.28 13.17
C GLN A 47 -3.59 5.49 13.67
N GLN A 48 -4.28 5.94 14.72
CA GLN A 48 -5.49 5.29 15.20
C GLN A 48 -6.60 5.26 14.13
N ALA A 49 -6.78 6.38 13.41
CA ALA A 49 -7.72 6.45 12.30
C ALA A 49 -7.35 5.47 11.18
N LEU A 50 -6.05 5.35 10.86
CA LEU A 50 -5.56 4.39 9.88
C LEU A 50 -5.79 2.95 10.31
N ASP A 51 -5.52 2.61 11.58
CA ASP A 51 -5.70 1.26 12.12
C ASP A 51 -7.17 0.81 11.99
N ILE A 52 -8.10 1.68 12.39
CA ILE A 52 -9.56 1.43 12.25
C ILE A 52 -9.93 1.27 10.76
N THR A 53 -9.41 2.14 9.89
CA THR A 53 -9.73 2.12 8.45
C THR A 53 -9.25 0.83 7.79
N VAL A 54 -8.05 0.36 8.11
CA VAL A 54 -7.46 -0.85 7.52
C VAL A 54 -8.16 -2.13 7.99
N GLU A 55 -8.85 -2.09 9.14
CA GLU A 55 -9.76 -3.17 9.55
C GLU A 55 -11.01 -3.24 8.68
N ALA A 56 -11.60 -2.08 8.34
CA ALA A 56 -12.75 -2.00 7.45
C ALA A 56 -12.43 -2.38 5.99
N PHE A 57 -11.20 -2.17 5.53
CA PHE A 57 -10.76 -2.48 4.16
C PHE A 57 -9.61 -3.50 4.13
N PRO A 58 -9.86 -4.78 4.44
CA PRO A 58 -8.81 -5.79 4.62
C PRO A 58 -7.96 -6.06 3.37
N LEU A 59 -8.47 -5.77 2.16
CA LEU A 59 -7.73 -5.92 0.90
C LEU A 59 -6.43 -5.11 0.91
N TYR A 60 -6.43 -3.93 1.53
CA TYR A 60 -5.24 -3.06 1.60
C TYR A 60 -4.11 -3.66 2.44
N LYS A 61 -4.36 -4.72 3.23
CA LYS A 61 -3.31 -5.51 3.90
C LYS A 61 -2.67 -6.56 2.98
N SER A 62 -2.90 -6.50 1.68
CA SER A 62 -2.36 -7.46 0.71
C SER A 62 -1.15 -6.91 -0.04
N ILE A 63 -0.32 -7.82 -0.54
CA ILE A 63 0.80 -7.54 -1.44
C ILE A 63 0.60 -8.24 -2.77
N ILE A 64 1.28 -7.77 -3.81
CA ILE A 64 1.32 -8.46 -5.11
C ILE A 64 2.51 -9.42 -5.16
N LYS A 65 2.21 -10.69 -5.44
CA LYS A 65 3.18 -11.73 -5.75
C LYS A 65 3.06 -12.20 -7.20
N SER A 66 4.15 -12.72 -7.74
CA SER A 66 4.22 -13.34 -9.06
C SER A 66 4.33 -14.86 -8.92
N GLY A 67 3.45 -15.60 -9.60
CA GLY A 67 3.61 -17.03 -9.90
C GLY A 67 4.21 -17.24 -11.29
N LEU A 68 4.23 -18.49 -11.76
CA LEU A 68 4.80 -18.85 -13.06
C LEU A 68 4.16 -18.08 -14.24
N PHE A 69 2.85 -17.78 -14.17
CA PHE A 69 2.12 -17.16 -15.29
C PHE A 69 1.16 -16.01 -14.88
N TRP A 70 1.09 -15.60 -13.61
CA TRP A 70 0.18 -14.54 -13.17
C TRP A 70 0.62 -13.83 -11.89
N TYR A 71 0.14 -12.60 -11.73
CA TYR A 71 0.17 -11.87 -10.47
C TYR A 71 -1.09 -12.19 -9.65
N TYR A 72 -0.94 -12.22 -8.32
CA TYR A 72 -2.05 -12.42 -7.39
C TYR A 72 -1.84 -11.59 -6.12
N PHE A 73 -2.94 -11.26 -5.43
CA PHE A 73 -2.90 -10.66 -4.11
C PHE A 73 -2.68 -11.76 -3.08
N GLU A 74 -1.77 -11.52 -2.16
CA GLU A 74 -1.59 -12.36 -0.98
C GLU A 74 -1.75 -11.49 0.26
N LYS A 75 -2.56 -11.94 1.22
CA LYS A 75 -2.68 -11.27 2.51
C LYS A 75 -1.34 -11.25 3.22
N SER A 76 -0.92 -10.08 3.67
CA SER A 76 0.35 -9.90 4.37
C SER A 76 0.16 -9.68 5.87
N HIS A 77 1.28 -9.71 6.60
CA HIS A 77 1.34 -9.32 8.02
C HIS A 77 1.93 -7.92 8.20
N PHE A 78 2.12 -7.16 7.12
CA PHE A 78 2.65 -5.81 7.20
C PHE A 78 1.64 -4.89 7.87
N LYS A 79 2.16 -4.06 8.80
CA LYS A 79 1.38 -3.01 9.45
C LYS A 79 1.48 -1.74 8.63
N ALA A 80 0.35 -1.06 8.47
CA ALA A 80 0.33 0.27 7.88
C ALA A 80 0.76 1.27 8.96
N LEU A 81 1.79 2.06 8.66
CA LEU A 81 2.31 3.07 9.58
C LEU A 81 2.19 4.44 8.94
N VAL A 82 1.68 5.38 9.71
CA VAL A 82 1.71 6.80 9.39
C VAL A 82 3.12 7.31 9.62
N THR A 83 3.69 7.97 8.61
CA THR A 83 5.03 8.58 8.69
C THR A 83 4.99 10.06 8.34
N GLU A 84 6.00 10.81 8.75
CA GLU A 84 6.21 12.15 8.20
C GLU A 84 6.56 12.05 6.70
N GLU A 85 6.09 13.00 5.91
CA GLU A 85 6.39 13.10 4.48
C GLU A 85 7.84 13.57 4.27
N ASN A 86 8.73 12.67 3.89
CA ASN A 86 10.17 12.94 3.76
C ASN A 86 10.80 12.46 2.42
N ILE A 87 9.96 12.14 1.44
CA ILE A 87 10.36 11.60 0.13
C ILE A 87 9.54 12.23 -1.00
N PRO A 88 10.06 12.21 -2.25
CA PRO A 88 9.32 12.73 -3.39
C PRO A 88 7.95 12.06 -3.56
N PRO A 89 6.92 12.82 -4.00
CA PRO A 89 5.60 12.26 -4.30
C PRO A 89 5.65 11.11 -5.30
N CYS A 90 4.76 10.14 -5.14
CA CYS A 90 4.61 8.98 -6.04
C CYS A 90 5.88 8.14 -6.23
N THR A 91 6.79 8.14 -5.24
CA THR A 91 7.92 7.20 -5.21
C THR A 91 7.41 5.75 -5.18
N THR A 92 8.17 4.84 -5.80
CA THR A 92 7.83 3.42 -5.96
C THR A 92 7.31 2.77 -4.66
N LEU A 93 6.09 2.23 -4.72
CA LEU A 93 5.49 1.38 -3.68
C LEU A 93 5.58 -0.12 -4.00
N TYR A 94 5.60 -0.47 -5.29
CA TYR A 94 5.67 -1.85 -5.74
C TYR A 94 7.09 -2.19 -6.22
N ASP A 95 7.72 -3.14 -5.52
CA ASP A 95 8.94 -3.79 -5.96
C ASP A 95 8.73 -5.31 -6.02
N LYS A 96 9.20 -5.94 -7.10
CA LYS A 96 9.15 -7.40 -7.27
C LYS A 96 9.97 -8.11 -6.20
N ASN A 97 11.10 -7.51 -5.80
CA ASN A 97 12.09 -8.08 -4.89
C ASN A 97 11.85 -7.68 -3.43
N ASN A 98 11.25 -6.52 -3.19
CA ASN A 98 10.97 -6.01 -1.84
C ASN A 98 9.46 -5.88 -1.62
N LYS A 99 8.90 -6.71 -0.74
CA LYS A 99 7.46 -6.74 -0.49
C LYS A 99 7.10 -5.75 0.62
N THR A 100 6.26 -4.79 0.27
CA THR A 100 5.67 -3.80 1.17
C THR A 100 4.17 -3.69 0.87
N LEU A 101 3.44 -3.00 1.74
CA LEU A 101 2.05 -2.62 1.43
C LEU A 101 2.02 -1.78 0.14
N LEU A 102 0.93 -1.94 -0.61
CA LEU A 102 0.70 -1.24 -1.89
C LEU A 102 0.13 0.16 -1.70
N PHE A 103 0.22 0.69 -0.49
CA PHE A 103 -0.19 2.03 -0.14
C PHE A 103 0.67 2.54 1.03
N ARG A 104 0.67 3.85 1.21
CA ARG A 104 1.21 4.51 2.41
C ARG A 104 0.40 5.75 2.76
N VAL A 105 0.41 6.10 4.04
CA VAL A 105 -0.17 7.34 4.56
C VAL A 105 0.96 8.13 5.18
N MET A 106 1.10 9.38 4.74
CA MET A 106 2.10 10.31 5.24
C MET A 106 1.41 11.59 5.71
N HIS A 107 2.09 12.37 6.54
CA HIS A 107 1.63 13.70 6.93
C HIS A 107 2.75 14.74 6.82
N TYR A 108 2.35 15.98 6.58
CA TYR A 108 3.23 17.14 6.69
C TYR A 108 2.43 18.33 7.17
N ARG A 109 2.74 18.82 8.38
CA ARG A 109 2.00 19.91 9.04
C ARG A 109 0.49 19.60 9.09
N LYS A 110 -0.30 20.22 8.22
CA LYS A 110 -1.76 20.07 8.16
C LYS A 110 -2.24 19.13 7.05
N ARG A 111 -1.33 18.61 6.22
CA ARG A 111 -1.66 17.81 5.04
C ARG A 111 -1.50 16.32 5.30
N ILE A 112 -2.54 15.55 5.01
CA ILE A 112 -2.47 14.08 4.90
C ILE A 112 -2.24 13.75 3.43
N SER A 113 -1.24 12.92 3.15
CA SER A 113 -0.92 12.40 1.82
C SER A 113 -1.16 10.89 1.82
N PHE A 114 -2.12 10.41 1.03
CA PHE A 114 -2.35 9.00 0.79
C PHE A 114 -1.84 8.65 -0.60
N GLU A 115 -0.91 7.70 -0.67
CA GLU A 115 -0.39 7.19 -1.93
C GLU A 115 -0.70 5.71 -2.06
N VAL A 116 -1.09 5.30 -3.26
CA VAL A 116 -1.51 3.94 -3.55
C VAL A 116 -1.05 3.52 -4.94
N TYR A 117 -0.64 2.26 -5.05
CA TYR A 117 -0.30 1.61 -6.30
C TYR A 117 -1.57 1.14 -7.02
N HIS A 118 -1.60 1.31 -8.35
CA HIS A 118 -2.72 0.91 -9.20
C HIS A 118 -3.06 -0.60 -9.14
#